data_AF-A0A925FYY6-F1
#
_entry.id   AF-A0A925FYY6-F1
#
_cell.length_a   1.000
_cell.length_b   1.000
_cell.length_c   1.000
_cell.angle_alpha   90.00
_cell.angle_beta   90.00
_cell.angle_gamma   90.00
#
_symmetry.space_group_name_H-M   'P 1'
#
loop_
_entity.id
_entity.type
_entity.pdbx_description
1 polymer ?
#
loop_
_entity_poly.entity_id
_entity_poly.type
_entity_poly.pdbx_seq_one_letter_code
_entity_poly.pdbx_strand_id
1 'polypeptide(L)'
;MADASRRLPVYLLLDCSESMAGPAIEAVTQGVKTLIDELRSNPLALETAYLSVITFSRVARQTVPLTELMLFNPPQLSVRPGTALGAALRLLVECIQREVVKTTQTTKGDYKPLVFLLTDGQPTDDWEEAADAIRLANNPKVANLYAIGCGPDVEIQVLYRITDKVLLMPDLTPEAIRKCFVWLSASVQAMSVSVTVDASPDNPLSTMPALPLDAMQVALEQEGYSTGAPRQVFLHARCSNNRQPYLMRYVRREYEDRYDAVASHRLETLDESDAEAMPPINTSLLSGVPGCPYCVNRNIGVCPCGGLFCSPDNIESIMCPKCDAYLGPGTGSEDFEINPSQG
;
A
#
# COMPACT_ATOMS: atom_id res chain seq x y z
N MET A 1 -21.10 -8.24 38.02
CA MET A 1 -20.79 -8.60 36.62
C MET A 1 -20.09 -7.40 36.05
N ALA A 2 -18.80 -7.50 35.69
CA ALA A 2 -18.12 -6.40 35.04
C ALA A 2 -18.89 -6.07 33.76
N ASP A 3 -19.36 -4.83 33.63
CA ASP A 3 -19.92 -4.33 32.38
C ASP A 3 -18.76 -4.35 31.39
N ALA A 4 -18.69 -5.40 30.56
CA ALA A 4 -17.61 -5.56 29.60
C ALA A 4 -17.77 -4.45 28.58
N SER A 5 -16.92 -3.42 28.67
CA SER A 5 -16.88 -2.29 27.76
C SER A 5 -16.91 -2.83 26.32
N ARG A 6 -17.86 -2.34 25.52
CA ARG A 6 -18.01 -2.75 24.12
C ARG A 6 -16.71 -2.41 23.37
N ARG A 7 -16.25 -3.34 22.53
CA ARG A 7 -15.00 -3.17 21.77
C ARG A 7 -15.24 -2.31 20.55
N LEU A 8 -14.26 -1.49 20.17
CA LEU A 8 -14.18 -0.78 18.90
C LEU A 8 -13.13 -1.48 18.01
N PRO A 9 -13.55 -2.32 17.05
CA PRO A 9 -12.64 -2.96 16.12
C PRO A 9 -12.12 -1.94 15.10
N VAL A 10 -10.81 -1.94 14.88
CA VAL A 10 -10.13 -1.10 13.87
C VAL A 10 -9.26 -2.01 13.00
N TYR A 11 -9.50 -1.99 11.70
CA TYR A 11 -8.76 -2.74 10.71
C TYR A 11 -7.90 -1.78 9.88
N LEU A 12 -6.59 -2.02 9.86
CA LEU A 12 -5.64 -1.34 8.99
C LEU A 12 -5.31 -2.26 7.82
N LEU A 13 -5.70 -1.87 6.61
CA LEU A 13 -5.30 -2.51 5.37
C LEU A 13 -4.14 -1.71 4.81
N LEU A 14 -2.95 -2.31 4.84
CA LEU A 14 -1.70 -1.65 4.47
C LEU A 14 -1.15 -2.28 3.20
N ASP A 15 -1.12 -1.49 2.14
CA ASP A 15 -0.44 -1.85 0.91
C ASP A 15 1.07 -1.94 1.14
N CYS A 16 1.63 -3.07 0.77
CA CYS A 16 3.06 -3.40 0.84
C CYS A 16 3.59 -3.77 -0.56
N SER A 17 2.92 -3.29 -1.62
CA SER A 17 3.38 -3.43 -3.00
C SER A 17 4.66 -2.63 -3.27
N GLU A 18 5.19 -2.83 -4.47
CA GLU A 18 6.39 -2.19 -4.96
C GLU A 18 6.28 -0.66 -5.12
N SER A 19 5.07 -0.13 -5.29
CA SER A 19 4.82 1.31 -5.31
C SER A 19 5.14 2.00 -3.98
N MET A 20 5.14 1.23 -2.88
CA MET A 20 5.45 1.69 -1.52
C MET A 20 6.95 1.64 -1.18
N ALA A 21 7.80 1.23 -2.13
CA ALA A 21 9.24 1.10 -1.90
C ALA A 21 9.95 2.39 -1.46
N GLY A 22 10.97 2.22 -0.61
CA GLY A 22 11.80 3.32 -0.11
C GLY A 22 11.14 4.08 1.05
N PRO A 23 11.14 5.43 1.05
CA PRO A 23 10.70 6.21 2.21
C PRO A 23 9.24 5.97 2.63
N ALA A 24 8.38 5.56 1.71
CA ALA A 24 6.96 5.37 1.97
C ALA A 24 6.70 4.21 2.96
N ILE A 25 7.23 3.00 2.70
CA ILE A 25 7.05 1.86 3.61
C ILE A 25 7.68 2.09 4.99
N GLU A 26 8.83 2.77 5.06
CA GLU A 26 9.48 3.16 6.32
C GLU A 26 8.59 4.12 7.11
N ALA A 27 8.02 5.11 6.43
CA ALA A 27 7.12 6.08 7.03
C ALA A 27 5.80 5.46 7.47
N VAL A 28 5.23 4.50 6.71
CA VAL A 28 4.04 3.74 7.14
C VAL A 28 4.35 2.91 8.38
N THR A 29 5.49 2.21 8.39
CA THR A 29 5.95 1.44 9.56
C THR A 29 6.07 2.33 10.80
N GLN A 30 6.65 3.52 10.65
CA GLN A 30 6.77 4.49 11.73
C GLN A 30 5.42 5.10 12.13
N GLY A 31 4.55 5.35 11.16
CA GLY A 31 3.20 5.88 11.36
C GLY A 31 2.32 4.92 12.16
N VAL A 32 2.37 3.61 11.86
CA VAL A 32 1.67 2.58 12.65
C VAL A 32 2.15 2.60 14.10
N LYS A 33 3.46 2.74 14.36
CA LYS A 33 4.00 2.88 15.73
C LYS A 33 3.45 4.13 16.42
N THR A 34 3.48 5.27 15.74
CA THR A 34 2.94 6.53 16.27
C THR A 34 1.46 6.43 16.60
N LEU A 35 0.65 5.83 15.72
CA LEU A 35 -0.77 5.56 15.98
C LEU A 35 -0.97 4.76 17.28
N ILE A 36 -0.20 3.71 17.48
CA ILE A 36 -0.31 2.86 18.68
C ILE A 36 0.09 3.63 19.93
N ASP A 37 1.19 4.39 19.88
CA ASP A 37 1.66 5.19 21.01
C ASP A 37 0.61 6.25 21.41
N GLU A 38 -0.01 6.91 20.43
CA GLU A 38 -1.08 7.89 20.67
C GLU A 38 -2.34 7.23 21.23
N LEU A 39 -2.76 6.08 20.71
CA LEU A 39 -3.90 5.35 21.25
C LEU A 39 -3.65 4.88 22.69
N ARG A 40 -2.42 4.44 23.01
CA ARG A 40 -2.05 3.98 24.37
C ARG A 40 -2.03 5.12 25.37
N SER A 41 -1.79 6.35 24.92
CA SER A 41 -1.85 7.53 25.78
C SER A 41 -3.28 7.93 26.18
N ASN A 42 -4.29 7.40 25.49
CA ASN A 42 -5.70 7.69 25.75
C ASN A 42 -6.36 6.56 26.56
N PRO A 43 -6.75 6.79 27.84
CA PRO A 43 -7.32 5.75 28.69
C PRO A 43 -8.56 5.06 28.11
N LEU A 44 -9.41 5.81 27.40
CA LEU A 44 -10.63 5.27 26.83
C LEU A 44 -10.33 4.38 25.61
N ALA A 45 -9.39 4.79 24.76
CA ALA A 45 -8.95 3.96 23.64
C ALA A 45 -8.25 2.69 24.13
N LEU A 46 -7.52 2.77 25.24
CA LEU A 46 -6.86 1.61 25.84
C LEU A 46 -7.85 0.52 26.29
N GLU A 47 -9.02 0.92 26.82
CA GLU A 47 -10.07 -0.02 27.25
C GLU A 47 -10.95 -0.51 26.09
N THR A 48 -11.13 0.29 25.03
CA THR A 48 -12.13 0.02 23.98
C THR A 48 -11.53 -0.44 22.66
N ALA A 49 -10.34 -0.01 22.27
CA ALA A 49 -9.81 -0.20 20.92
C ALA A 49 -9.14 -1.58 20.75
N TYR A 50 -9.56 -2.27 19.69
CA TYR A 50 -8.95 -3.52 19.23
C TYR A 50 -8.46 -3.31 17.81
N LEU A 51 -7.19 -3.61 17.55
CA LEU A 51 -6.55 -3.37 16.27
C LEU A 51 -6.27 -4.69 15.54
N SER A 52 -6.50 -4.70 14.24
CA SER A 52 -6.09 -5.77 13.32
C SER A 52 -5.32 -5.15 12.16
N VAL A 53 -4.25 -5.82 11.71
CA VAL A 53 -3.49 -5.40 10.52
C VAL A 53 -3.58 -6.47 9.46
N ILE A 54 -4.03 -6.06 8.29
CA ILE A 54 -4.00 -6.83 7.06
C ILE A 54 -2.99 -6.15 6.15
N THR A 55 -1.93 -6.86 5.78
CA THR A 55 -1.02 -6.42 4.74
C THR A 55 -1.37 -7.10 3.45
N PHE A 56 -1.17 -6.42 2.33
CA PHE A 56 -1.36 -7.02 1.03
C PHE A 56 -0.29 -6.54 0.05
N SER A 57 0.03 -7.45 -0.86
CA SER A 57 0.89 -7.28 -2.02
C SER A 57 0.38 -8.35 -3.00
N ARG A 58 1.21 -9.22 -3.57
CA ARG A 58 0.76 -10.43 -4.30
C ARG A 58 -0.27 -11.28 -3.54
N VAL A 59 -0.19 -11.32 -2.21
CA VAL A 59 -1.15 -12.01 -1.36
C VAL A 59 -1.59 -11.11 -0.22
N ALA A 60 -2.85 -11.23 0.20
CA ALA A 60 -3.36 -10.60 1.41
C ALA A 60 -3.17 -11.52 2.61
N ARG A 61 -2.69 -10.97 3.73
CA ARG A 61 -2.48 -11.68 4.99
C ARG A 61 -2.86 -10.82 6.18
N GLN A 62 -3.55 -11.40 7.14
CA GLN A 62 -3.77 -10.77 8.45
C GLN A 62 -2.52 -10.99 9.29
N THR A 63 -1.61 -10.01 9.30
CA THR A 63 -0.35 -10.09 10.04
C THR A 63 -0.55 -9.96 11.54
N VAL A 64 -1.57 -9.22 11.96
CA VAL A 64 -1.97 -9.11 13.36
C VAL A 64 -3.47 -9.33 13.44
N PRO A 65 -3.95 -10.38 14.14
CA PRO A 65 -5.38 -10.60 14.34
C PRO A 65 -5.99 -9.48 15.19
N LEU A 66 -7.32 -9.40 15.27
CA LEU A 66 -7.99 -8.40 16.12
C LEU A 66 -7.56 -8.55 17.59
N THR A 67 -6.67 -7.65 18.03
CA THR A 67 -5.94 -7.74 19.28
C THR A 67 -6.15 -6.46 20.10
N GLU A 68 -6.29 -6.62 21.41
CA GLU A 68 -6.36 -5.50 22.35
C GLU A 68 -5.09 -4.64 22.26
N LEU A 69 -5.26 -3.32 22.34
CA LEU A 69 -4.18 -2.34 22.17
C LEU A 69 -2.94 -2.59 23.08
N MET A 70 -3.17 -3.09 24.31
CA MET A 70 -2.10 -3.39 25.26
C MET A 70 -1.22 -4.57 24.84
N LEU A 71 -1.78 -5.53 24.11
CA LEU A 71 -1.08 -6.72 23.61
C LEU A 71 -0.61 -6.55 22.16
N PHE A 72 -1.04 -5.48 21.51
CA PHE A 72 -0.74 -5.22 20.10
C PHE A 72 0.75 -4.95 19.90
N ASN A 73 1.40 -5.74 19.04
CA ASN A 73 2.75 -5.49 18.57
C ASN A 73 2.72 -5.18 17.06
N PRO A 74 3.21 -4.00 16.62
CA PRO A 74 3.18 -3.66 15.21
C PRO A 74 4.01 -4.64 14.36
N PRO A 75 3.49 -5.09 13.21
CA PRO A 75 4.19 -6.02 12.34
C PRO A 75 5.37 -5.32 11.64
N GLN A 76 6.37 -6.11 11.24
CA GLN A 76 7.36 -5.63 10.27
C GLN A 76 6.72 -5.61 8.89
N LEU A 77 6.83 -4.48 8.20
CA LEU A 77 6.34 -4.31 6.83
C LEU A 77 7.52 -4.44 5.88
N SER A 78 7.34 -5.21 4.82
CA SER A 78 8.34 -5.41 3.78
C SER A 78 7.66 -5.32 2.42
N VAL A 79 8.29 -4.63 1.48
CA VAL A 79 7.77 -4.53 0.12
C VAL A 79 7.87 -5.86 -0.60
N ARG A 80 6.81 -6.20 -1.34
CA ARG A 80 6.67 -7.40 -2.13
C ARG A 80 6.01 -7.04 -3.47
N PRO A 81 6.26 -7.80 -4.55
CA PRO A 81 5.58 -7.57 -5.82
C PRO A 81 4.06 -7.75 -5.69
N GLY A 82 3.30 -7.09 -6.56
CA GLY A 82 1.87 -7.21 -6.77
C GLY A 82 1.02 -6.44 -5.76
N THR A 83 -0.25 -6.25 -6.13
CA THR A 83 -1.24 -5.46 -5.38
C THR A 83 -2.59 -6.18 -5.41
N ALA A 84 -2.71 -7.29 -4.68
CA ALA A 84 -3.91 -8.13 -4.59
C ALA A 84 -4.99 -7.50 -3.69
N LEU A 85 -5.53 -6.38 -4.16
CA LEU A 85 -6.54 -5.60 -3.46
C LEU A 85 -7.84 -6.38 -3.29
N GLY A 86 -8.27 -7.12 -4.31
CA GLY A 86 -9.46 -7.97 -4.25
C GLY A 86 -9.34 -9.02 -3.15
N ALA A 87 -8.21 -9.71 -3.08
CA ALA A 87 -7.90 -10.64 -1.99
C ALA A 87 -7.92 -9.96 -0.61
N ALA A 88 -7.40 -8.74 -0.48
CA ALA A 88 -7.40 -7.99 0.76
C ALA A 88 -8.81 -7.62 1.23
N LEU A 89 -9.69 -7.20 0.32
CA LEU A 89 -11.07 -6.87 0.63
C LEU A 89 -11.88 -8.12 1.03
N ARG A 90 -11.68 -9.26 0.35
CA ARG A 90 -12.31 -10.54 0.75
C ARG A 90 -11.86 -10.95 2.15
N LEU A 91 -10.55 -10.92 2.41
CA LEU A 91 -10.00 -11.27 3.73
C LEU A 91 -10.51 -10.33 4.84
N LEU A 92 -10.64 -9.04 4.56
CA LEU A 92 -11.24 -8.09 5.51
C LEU A 92 -12.67 -8.49 5.89
N VAL A 93 -13.50 -8.84 4.90
CA VAL A 93 -14.88 -9.27 5.16
C VAL A 93 -14.91 -10.53 6.01
N GLU A 94 -14.05 -11.52 5.72
CA GLU A 94 -13.91 -12.74 6.51
C GLU A 94 -13.48 -12.45 7.95
N CYS A 95 -12.47 -11.60 8.14
CA CYS A 95 -12.01 -11.18 9.47
C CYS A 95 -13.12 -10.51 10.27
N ILE A 96 -13.85 -9.55 9.67
CA ILE A 96 -14.97 -8.87 10.32
C ILE A 96 -16.05 -9.88 10.73
N GLN A 97 -16.42 -10.80 9.84
CA GLN A 97 -17.45 -11.80 10.14
C GLN A 97 -17.04 -12.76 11.25
N ARG A 98 -15.74 -13.09 11.34
CA ARG A 98 -15.19 -14.02 12.33
C ARG A 98 -14.98 -13.37 13.70
N GLU A 99 -14.54 -12.12 13.73
CA GLU A 99 -13.97 -11.50 14.94
C GLU A 99 -14.91 -10.48 15.61
N VAL A 100 -15.82 -9.87 14.84
CA VAL A 100 -16.71 -8.82 15.32
C VAL A 100 -18.03 -9.43 15.82
N VAL A 101 -18.33 -9.17 17.09
CA VAL A 101 -19.55 -9.64 17.74
C VAL A 101 -20.69 -8.69 17.41
N LYS A 102 -21.73 -9.17 16.73
CA LYS A 102 -22.89 -8.35 16.37
C LYS A 102 -23.83 -8.15 17.58
N THR A 103 -24.44 -6.98 17.66
CA THR A 103 -25.51 -6.72 18.62
C THR A 103 -26.71 -7.63 18.35
N THR A 104 -27.20 -8.28 19.39
CA THR A 104 -28.43 -9.08 19.38
C THR A 104 -29.54 -8.34 20.14
N GLN A 105 -30.77 -8.86 20.12
CA GLN A 105 -31.88 -8.26 20.88
C GLN A 105 -31.63 -8.24 22.39
N THR A 106 -30.78 -9.14 22.88
CA THR A 106 -30.53 -9.35 24.31
C THR A 106 -29.16 -8.87 24.78
N THR A 107 -28.22 -8.60 23.86
CA THR A 107 -26.82 -8.31 24.21
C THR A 107 -26.23 -7.28 23.25
N LYS A 108 -25.67 -6.20 23.80
CA LYS A 108 -24.90 -5.23 23.02
C LYS A 108 -23.61 -5.90 22.52
N GLY A 109 -23.40 -5.89 21.21
CA GLY A 109 -22.18 -6.42 20.58
C GLY A 109 -21.07 -5.38 20.52
N ASP A 110 -20.09 -5.58 19.67
CA ASP A 110 -19.05 -4.60 19.39
C ASP A 110 -19.62 -3.34 18.72
N TYR A 111 -18.84 -2.27 18.75
CA TYR A 111 -19.09 -1.11 17.92
C TYR A 111 -18.81 -1.42 16.46
N LYS A 112 -19.35 -0.55 15.61
CA LYS A 112 -19.16 -0.66 14.18
C LYS A 112 -17.66 -0.56 13.85
N PRO A 113 -17.09 -1.53 13.12
CA PRO A 113 -15.67 -1.49 12.79
C PRO A 113 -15.26 -0.23 12.03
N LEU A 114 -14.07 0.28 12.34
CA LEU A 114 -13.36 1.26 11.52
C LEU A 114 -12.39 0.52 10.60
N VAL A 115 -12.36 0.90 9.33
CA VAL A 115 -11.46 0.31 8.33
C VAL A 115 -10.73 1.44 7.64
N PHE A 116 -9.40 1.36 7.64
CA PHE A 116 -8.52 2.28 6.92
C PHE A 116 -7.73 1.48 5.89
N LEU A 117 -7.97 1.77 4.61
CA LEU A 117 -7.24 1.22 3.48
C LEU A 117 -6.21 2.26 3.01
N LEU A 118 -4.93 1.92 3.05
CA LEU A 118 -3.84 2.75 2.55
C LEU A 118 -3.24 2.05 1.33
N THR A 119 -3.34 2.65 0.15
CA THR A 119 -2.87 2.10 -1.13
C THR A 119 -2.75 3.20 -2.19
N ASP A 120 -1.95 2.98 -3.23
CA ASP A 120 -1.97 3.83 -4.42
C ASP A 120 -3.08 3.44 -5.44
N GLY A 121 -3.80 2.34 -5.17
CA GLY A 121 -5.02 2.00 -5.89
C GLY A 121 -4.81 1.36 -7.25
N GLN A 122 -3.64 0.78 -7.54
CA GLN A 122 -3.39 0.03 -8.78
C GLN A 122 -3.41 -1.49 -8.53
N PRO A 123 -4.60 -2.12 -8.48
CA PRO A 123 -4.74 -3.54 -8.21
C PRO A 123 -4.20 -4.40 -9.35
N THR A 124 -3.65 -5.56 -9.01
CA THR A 124 -3.12 -6.55 -9.97
C THR A 124 -3.90 -7.86 -9.98
N ASP A 125 -5.03 -7.92 -9.28
CA ASP A 125 -5.95 -9.06 -9.21
C ASP A 125 -7.37 -8.69 -9.65
N ASP A 126 -8.25 -9.69 -9.79
CA ASP A 126 -9.68 -9.46 -10.04
C ASP A 126 -10.34 -8.88 -8.77
N TRP A 127 -10.36 -7.54 -8.69
CA TRP A 127 -10.70 -6.77 -7.49
C TRP A 127 -12.12 -6.21 -7.52
N GLU A 128 -12.68 -6.00 -8.71
CA GLU A 128 -13.94 -5.31 -8.93
C GLU A 128 -15.10 -5.97 -8.18
N GLU A 129 -15.21 -7.29 -8.26
CA GLU A 129 -16.25 -8.05 -7.57
C GLU A 129 -16.16 -7.87 -6.05
N ALA A 130 -14.94 -7.90 -5.51
CA ALA A 130 -14.72 -7.71 -4.07
C ALA A 130 -15.02 -6.27 -3.63
N ALA A 131 -14.68 -5.28 -4.46
CA ALA A 131 -15.03 -3.88 -4.23
C ALA A 131 -16.54 -3.63 -4.26
N ASP A 132 -17.24 -4.20 -5.24
CA ASP A 132 -18.70 -4.09 -5.33
C ASP A 132 -19.38 -4.81 -4.16
N ALA A 133 -18.87 -5.98 -3.77
CA ALA A 133 -19.38 -6.74 -2.64
C ALA A 133 -19.22 -5.99 -1.31
N ILE A 134 -18.05 -5.40 -1.04
CA ILE A 134 -17.84 -4.64 0.20
C ILE A 134 -18.64 -3.34 0.22
N ARG A 135 -18.80 -2.68 -0.93
CA ARG A 135 -19.65 -1.48 -1.05
C ARG A 135 -21.12 -1.80 -0.82
N LEU A 136 -21.62 -2.90 -1.39
CA LEU A 136 -22.99 -3.34 -1.19
C LEU A 136 -23.22 -3.82 0.24
N ALA A 137 -22.27 -4.57 0.81
CA ALA A 137 -22.29 -4.95 2.22
C ALA A 137 -22.25 -3.71 3.13
N ASN A 138 -21.67 -2.60 2.67
CA ASN A 138 -21.79 -1.32 3.35
C ASN A 138 -23.18 -0.68 3.25
N ASN A 139 -24.22 -1.38 2.78
CA ASN A 139 -25.60 -0.93 2.82
C ASN A 139 -26.58 -2.08 3.18
N PRO A 140 -26.94 -2.28 4.47
CA PRO A 140 -26.65 -1.43 5.62
C PRO A 140 -25.18 -1.53 6.08
N LYS A 141 -24.54 -0.38 6.31
CA LYS A 141 -23.09 -0.24 6.63
C LYS A 141 -22.62 -1.34 7.62
N VAL A 142 -21.81 -2.29 7.17
CA VAL A 142 -21.16 -3.28 8.08
C VAL A 142 -19.97 -2.65 8.78
N ALA A 143 -19.28 -1.71 8.13
CA ALA A 143 -18.13 -0.99 8.68
C ALA A 143 -18.11 0.48 8.24
N ASN A 144 -17.23 1.27 8.87
CA ASN A 144 -16.84 2.61 8.42
C ASN A 144 -15.52 2.51 7.65
N LEU A 145 -15.58 2.42 6.32
CA LEU A 145 -14.40 2.25 5.47
C LEU A 145 -13.93 3.58 4.89
N TYR A 146 -12.67 3.91 5.14
CA TYR A 146 -11.94 5.06 4.59
C TYR A 146 -10.83 4.55 3.68
N ALA A 147 -10.80 5.02 2.43
CA ALA A 147 -9.72 4.74 1.50
C ALA A 147 -8.80 5.95 1.42
N ILE A 148 -7.50 5.73 1.61
CA ILE A 148 -6.45 6.74 1.63
C ILE A 148 -5.53 6.43 0.46
N GLY A 149 -5.65 7.24 -0.59
CA GLY A 149 -4.79 7.22 -1.77
C GLY A 149 -3.40 7.73 -1.43
N CYS A 150 -2.39 6.90 -1.65
CA CYS A 150 -1.00 7.16 -1.31
C CYS A 150 -0.17 7.54 -2.55
N GLY A 151 0.27 8.80 -2.63
CA GLY A 151 1.19 9.27 -3.66
C GLY A 151 0.54 10.04 -4.83
N PRO A 152 1.36 10.46 -5.81
CA PRO A 152 0.89 11.26 -6.94
C PRO A 152 0.18 10.44 -8.02
N ASP A 153 0.44 9.14 -8.08
CA ASP A 153 0.01 8.25 -9.16
C ASP A 153 -1.26 7.45 -8.82
N VAL A 154 -2.04 7.92 -7.84
CA VAL A 154 -3.17 7.18 -7.27
C VAL A 154 -4.30 7.01 -8.29
N GLU A 155 -4.83 5.79 -8.39
CA GLU A 155 -6.03 5.53 -9.20
C GLU A 155 -7.31 5.73 -8.36
N ILE A 156 -7.75 6.98 -8.30
CA ILE A 156 -8.85 7.43 -7.42
C ILE A 156 -10.16 6.67 -7.73
N GLN A 157 -10.40 6.31 -8.98
CA GLN A 157 -11.61 5.59 -9.41
C GLN A 157 -11.74 4.20 -8.76
N VAL A 158 -10.61 3.52 -8.57
CA VAL A 158 -10.56 2.23 -7.86
C VAL A 158 -11.01 2.42 -6.41
N LEU A 159 -10.49 3.46 -5.74
CA LEU A 159 -10.84 3.77 -4.35
C LEU A 159 -12.32 4.16 -4.20
N TYR A 160 -12.84 4.97 -5.13
CA TYR A 160 -14.24 5.37 -5.14
C TYR A 160 -15.18 4.20 -5.37
N ARG A 161 -14.78 3.17 -6.12
CA ARG A 161 -15.59 1.95 -6.28
C ARG A 161 -15.75 1.20 -4.95
N ILE A 162 -14.78 1.32 -4.03
CA ILE A 162 -14.81 0.66 -2.72
C ILE A 162 -15.62 1.46 -1.68
N THR A 163 -15.45 2.79 -1.63
CA THR A 163 -16.10 3.65 -0.61
C THR A 163 -16.33 5.08 -1.11
N ASP A 164 -17.32 5.76 -0.51
CA ASP A 164 -17.58 7.20 -0.67
C ASP A 164 -16.57 8.07 0.09
N LYS A 165 -15.86 7.49 1.05
CA LYS A 165 -14.90 8.19 1.92
C LYS A 165 -13.47 8.04 1.41
N VAL A 166 -13.14 8.77 0.35
CA VAL A 166 -11.81 8.76 -0.26
C VAL A 166 -11.02 10.01 0.14
N LEU A 167 -9.85 9.78 0.73
CA LEU A 167 -8.86 10.79 1.09
C LEU A 167 -7.62 10.57 0.24
N LEU A 168 -6.89 11.62 -0.08
CA LEU A 168 -5.65 11.58 -0.82
C LEU A 168 -4.54 12.15 0.03
N MET A 169 -3.39 11.50 -0.03
CA MET A 169 -2.12 11.97 0.51
C MET A 169 -1.14 12.03 -0.68
N PRO A 170 -1.08 13.18 -1.39
CA PRO A 170 -0.33 13.30 -2.65
C PRO A 170 1.16 13.05 -2.46
N ASP A 171 1.69 13.48 -1.32
CA ASP A 171 3.09 13.36 -0.97
C ASP A 171 3.31 12.19 -0.01
N LEU A 172 4.16 11.23 -0.40
CA LEU A 172 4.58 10.12 0.47
C LEU A 172 5.77 10.50 1.35
N THR A 173 5.80 11.75 1.82
CA THR A 173 6.85 12.18 2.76
C THR A 173 6.60 11.56 4.14
N PRO A 174 7.67 11.31 4.92
CA PRO A 174 7.52 10.85 6.30
C PRO A 174 6.66 11.78 7.17
N GLU A 175 6.63 13.08 6.86
CA GLU A 175 5.80 14.05 7.55
C GLU A 175 4.30 13.90 7.22
N ALA A 176 3.96 13.80 5.93
CA ALA A 176 2.58 13.63 5.50
C ALA A 176 1.97 12.32 6.04
N ILE A 177 2.73 11.23 5.94
CA ILE A 177 2.32 9.92 6.49
C ILE A 177 2.14 10.01 8.01
N ARG A 178 3.06 10.66 8.72
CA ARG A 178 2.89 10.90 10.17
C ARG A 178 1.59 11.65 10.45
N LYS A 179 1.33 12.78 9.77
CA LYS A 179 0.09 13.56 9.95
C LYS A 179 -1.15 12.72 9.68
N CYS A 180 -1.13 11.86 8.67
CA CYS A 180 -2.19 10.89 8.42
C CYS A 180 -2.42 9.97 9.62
N PHE A 181 -1.37 9.35 10.18
CA PHE A 181 -1.51 8.46 11.34
C PHE A 181 -1.93 9.18 12.62
N VAL A 182 -1.53 10.44 12.81
CA VAL A 182 -2.03 11.29 13.90
C VAL A 182 -3.53 11.57 13.72
N TRP A 183 -3.96 11.85 12.50
CA TRP A 183 -5.38 12.02 12.20
C TRP A 183 -6.17 10.71 12.41
N LEU A 184 -5.59 9.56 12.04
CA LEU A 184 -6.19 8.23 12.28
C LEU A 184 -6.35 7.95 13.77
N SER A 185 -5.35 8.25 14.59
CA SER A 185 -5.41 8.04 16.03
C SER A 185 -6.50 8.92 16.66
N ALA A 186 -6.53 10.21 16.31
CA ALA A 186 -7.53 11.15 16.78
C ALA A 186 -8.94 10.76 16.32
N SER A 187 -9.07 10.19 15.11
CA SER A 187 -10.31 9.64 14.58
C SER A 187 -10.82 8.46 15.41
N VAL A 188 -9.95 7.50 15.71
CA VAL A 188 -10.28 6.35 16.57
C VAL A 188 -10.65 6.82 17.99
N GLN A 189 -9.90 7.76 18.55
CA GLN A 189 -10.18 8.33 19.88
C GLN A 189 -11.53 9.05 19.93
N ALA A 190 -11.82 9.90 18.94
CA ALA A 190 -13.09 10.61 18.86
C ALA A 190 -14.27 9.64 18.70
N MET A 191 -14.07 8.58 17.93
CA MET A 191 -15.04 7.50 17.83
C MET A 191 -15.23 6.79 19.17
N SER A 192 -14.17 6.41 19.89
CA SER A 192 -14.28 5.82 21.23
C SER A 192 -15.08 6.71 22.21
N VAL A 193 -14.93 8.04 22.15
CA VAL A 193 -15.71 8.99 22.98
C VAL A 193 -17.17 9.09 22.54
N SER A 194 -17.43 9.23 21.23
CA SER A 194 -18.79 9.35 20.68
C SER A 194 -19.68 8.13 20.96
N VAL A 195 -19.03 7.05 21.34
CA VAL A 195 -19.55 5.73 21.47
C VAL A 195 -19.90 5.40 22.93
N THR A 196 -19.25 6.04 23.91
CA THR A 196 -19.60 5.95 25.34
C THR A 196 -20.72 6.89 25.75
N VAL A 197 -20.90 7.99 25.01
CA VAL A 197 -22.06 8.86 25.13
C VAL A 197 -23.11 8.30 24.15
N ASP A 198 -24.33 7.95 24.58
CA ASP A 198 -25.42 7.39 23.74
C ASP A 198 -25.89 8.38 22.63
N ALA A 199 -24.99 8.79 21.74
CA ALA A 199 -25.24 9.65 20.60
C ALA A 199 -25.67 8.77 19.41
N SER A 200 -26.76 9.18 18.77
CA SER A 200 -27.41 8.49 17.65
C SER A 200 -26.43 8.13 16.51
N PRO A 201 -26.52 6.91 15.93
CA PRO A 201 -25.50 6.31 15.05
C PRO A 201 -25.45 6.87 13.62
N ASP A 202 -26.22 7.90 13.29
CA ASP A 202 -26.51 8.27 11.90
C ASP A 202 -25.61 9.36 11.30
N ASN A 203 -24.60 9.90 12.01
CA ASN A 203 -23.65 10.81 11.37
C ASN A 203 -22.22 10.84 11.98
N PRO A 204 -21.35 9.85 11.66
CA PRO A 204 -19.98 9.79 12.16
C PRO A 204 -19.02 10.81 11.53
N LEU A 205 -19.41 11.57 10.49
CA LEU A 205 -18.54 12.63 9.93
C LEU A 205 -18.49 13.88 10.80
N SER A 206 -19.50 14.10 11.66
CA SER A 206 -19.54 15.26 12.57
C SER A 206 -18.62 15.10 13.79
N THR A 207 -18.03 13.92 13.98
CA THR A 207 -17.20 13.58 15.16
C THR A 207 -15.75 13.32 14.81
N MET A 208 -15.37 13.30 13.53
CA MET A 208 -13.98 13.15 13.13
C MET A 208 -13.22 14.47 13.33
N PRO A 209 -11.93 14.41 13.72
CA PRO A 209 -11.08 15.58 13.76
C PRO A 209 -10.93 16.19 12.35
N ALA A 210 -10.68 17.50 12.30
CA ALA A 210 -10.41 18.19 11.05
C ALA A 210 -9.23 17.53 10.31
N LEU A 211 -9.38 17.35 9.00
CA LEU A 211 -8.36 16.75 8.16
C LEU A 211 -7.13 17.69 8.09
N PRO A 212 -5.89 17.18 8.18
CA PRO A 212 -4.69 18.00 7.99
C PRO A 212 -4.56 18.38 6.52
N LEU A 213 -5.13 19.53 6.13
CA LEU A 213 -5.23 20.00 4.74
C LEU A 213 -3.88 20.26 4.05
N ASP A 214 -2.81 20.35 4.82
CA ASP A 214 -1.44 20.49 4.35
C ASP A 214 -0.79 19.16 3.95
N ALA A 215 -1.40 18.03 4.31
CA ALA A 215 -0.91 16.69 3.99
C ALA A 215 -1.95 15.80 3.31
N MET A 216 -3.23 16.07 3.54
CA MET A 216 -4.34 15.26 3.08
C MET A 216 -5.46 16.13 2.52
N GLN A 217 -6.11 15.63 1.47
CA GLN A 217 -7.27 16.28 0.87
C GLN A 217 -8.36 15.26 0.59
N VAL A 218 -9.61 15.73 0.53
CA VAL A 218 -10.72 14.91 0.04
C VAL A 218 -10.56 14.76 -1.46
N ALA A 219 -10.66 13.53 -1.98
CA ALA A 219 -10.65 13.32 -3.42
C ALA A 219 -11.85 14.04 -4.06
N LEU A 220 -11.67 14.57 -5.27
CA LEU A 220 -12.78 14.95 -6.13
C LEU A 220 -13.03 13.78 -7.07
N GLU A 221 -14.28 13.35 -7.16
CA GLU A 221 -14.69 12.31 -8.10
C GLU A 221 -14.55 12.88 -9.53
N GLN A 222 -13.39 12.66 -10.16
CA GLN A 222 -13.10 13.12 -11.53
C GLN A 222 -13.10 11.94 -12.50
N GLU A 223 -13.87 12.05 -13.59
CA GLU A 223 -13.92 11.06 -14.67
C GLU A 223 -12.53 10.85 -15.27
N GLY A 224 -11.92 9.70 -15.00
CA GLY A 224 -10.64 9.28 -15.54
C GLY A 224 -10.79 8.03 -16.38
N TYR A 225 -10.41 8.10 -17.66
CA TYR A 225 -10.34 6.94 -18.55
C TYR A 225 -9.16 6.03 -18.14
N SER A 226 -9.44 4.79 -17.75
CA SER A 226 -8.41 3.74 -17.74
C SER A 226 -8.11 3.37 -19.19
N THR A 227 -6.87 3.60 -19.62
CA THR A 227 -6.40 3.27 -20.98
C THR A 227 -5.86 1.83 -21.07
N GLY A 228 -6.10 1.01 -20.04
CA GLY A 228 -5.70 -0.40 -19.99
C GLY A 228 -4.19 -0.66 -19.78
N ALA A 229 -3.31 0.32 -20.00
CA ALA A 229 -1.88 0.21 -19.71
C ALA A 229 -1.54 0.79 -18.33
N PRO A 230 -0.63 0.13 -17.57
CA PRO A 230 -0.36 0.47 -16.18
C PRO A 230 0.24 1.88 -16.05
N ARG A 231 -0.13 2.61 -14.99
CA ARG A 231 0.44 3.96 -14.73
C ARG A 231 1.88 3.87 -14.25
N GLN A 232 2.25 2.79 -13.58
CA GLN A 232 3.60 2.55 -13.07
C GLN A 232 4.18 1.25 -13.61
N VAL A 233 5.49 1.24 -13.83
CA VAL A 233 6.25 0.06 -14.21
C VAL A 233 7.44 -0.07 -13.28
N PHE A 234 7.62 -1.28 -12.74
CA PHE A 234 8.70 -1.59 -11.84
C PHE A 234 9.63 -2.62 -12.46
N LEU A 235 10.94 -2.38 -12.34
CA LEU A 235 11.96 -3.28 -12.87
C LEU A 235 12.92 -3.70 -11.77
N HIS A 236 13.06 -5.01 -11.56
CA HIS A 236 14.03 -5.59 -10.66
C HIS A 236 15.43 -5.61 -11.26
N ALA A 237 16.40 -5.03 -10.55
CA ALA A 237 17.79 -5.07 -10.94
C ALA A 237 18.71 -5.40 -9.76
N ARG A 238 19.97 -5.75 -10.07
CA ARG A 238 21.01 -6.04 -9.08
C ARG A 238 22.19 -5.09 -9.24
N CYS A 239 22.76 -4.66 -8.14
CA CYS A 239 23.95 -3.80 -8.18
C CYS A 239 25.16 -4.61 -8.63
N SER A 240 25.91 -4.13 -9.61
CA SER A 240 27.14 -4.79 -10.07
C SER A 240 28.26 -4.82 -9.03
N ASN A 241 28.30 -3.86 -8.11
CA ASN A 241 29.35 -3.76 -7.10
C ASN A 241 29.12 -4.70 -5.91
N ASN A 242 27.92 -4.70 -5.32
CA ASN A 242 27.62 -5.45 -4.09
C ASN A 242 26.59 -6.57 -4.27
N ARG A 243 26.10 -6.81 -5.50
CA ARG A 243 25.08 -7.82 -5.87
C ARG A 243 23.72 -7.68 -5.19
N GLN A 244 23.51 -6.61 -4.42
CA GLN A 244 22.25 -6.37 -3.71
C GLN A 244 21.13 -5.96 -4.69
N PRO A 245 19.90 -6.42 -4.45
CA PRO A 245 18.77 -6.10 -5.31
C PRO A 245 18.21 -4.71 -5.08
N TYR A 246 17.67 -4.13 -6.14
CA TYR A 246 16.97 -2.86 -6.08
C TYR A 246 15.84 -2.83 -7.12
N LEU A 247 14.89 -1.96 -6.87
CA LEU A 247 13.73 -1.72 -7.72
C LEU A 247 13.91 -0.40 -8.45
N MET A 248 13.63 -0.36 -9.75
CA MET A 248 13.54 0.86 -10.53
C MET A 248 12.08 1.16 -10.81
N ARG A 249 11.63 2.38 -10.49
CA ARG A 249 10.27 2.87 -10.72
C ARG A 249 10.23 3.77 -11.93
N TYR A 250 9.30 3.48 -12.83
CA TYR A 250 8.96 4.30 -13.98
C TYR A 250 7.48 4.68 -13.93
N VAL A 251 7.18 5.90 -14.34
CA VAL A 251 5.80 6.43 -14.36
C VAL A 251 5.43 6.81 -15.78
N ARG A 252 4.23 6.44 -16.21
CA ARG A 252 3.72 6.74 -17.54
C ARG A 252 3.48 8.23 -17.71
N ARG A 253 3.92 8.80 -18.82
CA ARG A 253 3.62 10.18 -19.21
C ARG A 253 2.15 10.33 -19.53
N GLU A 254 1.58 11.48 -19.19
CA GLU A 254 0.26 11.84 -19.66
C GLU A 254 0.26 11.95 -21.19
N TYR A 255 -0.71 11.30 -21.85
CA TYR A 255 -0.93 11.34 -23.30
C TYR A 255 0.11 10.64 -24.19
N GLU A 256 1.11 9.97 -23.61
CA GLU A 256 2.08 9.15 -24.34
C GLU A 256 2.14 7.72 -23.77
N ASP A 257 2.41 6.73 -24.61
CA ASP A 257 2.67 5.34 -24.19
C ASP A 257 4.14 5.16 -23.74
N ARG A 258 4.71 6.17 -23.08
CA ARG A 258 6.10 6.18 -22.61
C ARG A 258 6.17 6.35 -21.10
N TYR A 259 7.22 5.81 -20.51
CA TYR A 259 7.45 5.81 -19.07
C TYR A 259 8.77 6.50 -18.74
N ASP A 260 8.75 7.48 -17.83
CA ASP A 260 9.95 8.15 -17.35
C ASP A 260 10.49 7.49 -16.08
N ALA A 261 11.81 7.35 -16.00
CA ALA A 261 12.52 6.95 -14.80
C ALA A 261 12.30 7.97 -13.68
N VAL A 262 11.78 7.52 -12.53
CA VAL A 262 11.53 8.36 -11.36
C VAL A 262 12.61 8.15 -10.30
N ALA A 263 12.75 6.92 -9.81
CA ALA A 263 13.62 6.61 -8.70
C ALA A 263 14.05 5.14 -8.68
N SER A 264 15.10 4.85 -7.91
CA SER A 264 15.48 3.49 -7.54
C SER A 264 15.43 3.31 -6.04
N HIS A 265 14.90 2.17 -5.59
CA HIS A 265 14.73 1.84 -4.18
C HIS A 265 15.47 0.56 -3.83
N ARG A 266 16.06 0.52 -2.63
CA ARG A 266 16.70 -0.70 -2.11
C ARG A 266 15.62 -1.75 -1.84
N LEU A 267 15.94 -3.00 -2.12
CA LEU A 267 15.11 -4.14 -1.73
C LEU A 267 15.90 -5.02 -0.76
N GLU A 268 15.21 -5.58 0.22
CA GLU A 268 15.82 -6.56 1.14
C GLU A 268 15.94 -7.92 0.47
N THR A 269 14.93 -8.32 -0.30
CA THR A 269 14.85 -9.61 -1.00
C THR A 269 14.23 -9.44 -2.37
N LEU A 270 14.70 -10.22 -3.35
CA LEU A 270 13.95 -10.46 -4.60
C LEU A 270 13.11 -11.71 -4.43
N ASP A 271 11.80 -11.56 -4.52
CA ASP A 271 10.92 -12.71 -4.72
C ASP A 271 10.98 -13.12 -6.20
N GLU A 272 11.86 -14.07 -6.51
CA GLU A 272 11.98 -14.67 -7.83
C GLU A 272 10.92 -15.77 -8.08
N SER A 273 9.99 -15.99 -7.15
CA SER A 273 8.90 -16.96 -7.29
C SER A 273 8.00 -16.63 -8.48
N ASP A 274 7.56 -17.63 -9.24
CA ASP A 274 6.73 -17.58 -10.46
C ASP A 274 5.51 -16.66 -10.34
N ALA A 275 5.69 -15.35 -10.36
CA ALA A 275 4.62 -14.37 -10.53
C ALA A 275 4.12 -14.51 -11.95
N GLU A 276 2.80 -14.43 -12.15
CA GLU A 276 2.24 -14.26 -13.48
C GLU A 276 2.93 -13.06 -14.10
N ALA A 277 3.78 -13.32 -15.10
CA ALA A 277 4.63 -12.29 -15.69
C ALA A 277 3.70 -11.24 -16.29
N MET A 278 3.86 -9.98 -15.87
CA MET A 278 3.29 -8.88 -16.63
C MET A 278 3.81 -8.98 -18.07
N PRO A 279 3.00 -8.55 -19.07
CA PRO A 279 3.45 -8.56 -20.45
C PRO A 279 4.80 -7.83 -20.57
N PRO A 280 5.75 -8.38 -21.33
CA PRO A 280 7.04 -7.75 -21.49
C PRO A 280 6.88 -6.32 -22.02
N ILE A 281 7.64 -5.39 -21.44
CA ILE A 281 7.70 -4.01 -21.89
C ILE A 281 8.91 -3.82 -22.80
N ASN A 282 8.72 -3.16 -23.92
CA ASN A 282 9.81 -2.82 -24.83
C ASN A 282 10.61 -1.64 -24.25
N THR A 283 11.95 -1.73 -24.28
CA THR A 283 12.84 -0.68 -23.77
C THR A 283 12.68 0.69 -24.42
N SER A 284 12.20 0.76 -25.67
CA SER A 284 11.90 2.03 -26.36
C SER A 284 10.83 2.87 -25.64
N LEU A 285 9.95 2.21 -24.87
CA LEU A 285 8.92 2.86 -24.08
C LEU A 285 9.49 3.45 -22.78
N LEU A 286 10.70 3.05 -22.36
CA LEU A 286 11.35 3.52 -21.15
C LEU A 286 12.29 4.69 -21.46
N SER A 287 12.16 5.77 -20.69
CA SER A 287 12.89 7.01 -20.84
C SER A 287 13.78 7.23 -19.62
N GLY A 288 15.09 7.19 -19.84
CA GLY A 288 16.11 7.32 -18.78
C GLY A 288 16.31 6.04 -17.98
N VAL A 289 17.30 6.09 -17.07
CA VAL A 289 17.59 5.00 -16.13
C VAL A 289 17.87 5.63 -14.77
N PRO A 290 17.12 5.28 -13.71
CA PRO A 290 17.36 5.82 -12.39
C PRO A 290 18.65 5.23 -11.82
N GLY A 291 19.43 6.05 -11.10
CA GLY A 291 20.73 5.62 -10.58
C GLY A 291 20.61 4.47 -9.57
N CYS A 292 21.59 3.56 -9.55
CA CYS A 292 21.65 2.49 -8.56
C CYS A 292 21.73 3.05 -7.12
N PRO A 293 20.88 2.61 -6.18
CA PRO A 293 20.85 3.16 -4.81
C PRO A 293 22.04 2.74 -3.94
N TYR A 294 22.95 1.93 -4.47
CA TYR A 294 24.16 1.45 -3.80
C TYR A 294 25.44 2.06 -4.37
N CYS A 295 25.57 2.14 -5.70
CA CYS A 295 26.79 2.59 -6.37
C CYS A 295 26.58 3.76 -7.34
N VAL A 296 25.35 4.28 -7.48
CA VAL A 296 25.00 5.49 -8.24
C VAL A 296 25.16 5.36 -9.77
N ASN A 297 25.64 4.23 -10.28
CA ASN A 297 25.69 3.92 -11.71
C ASN A 297 24.34 4.14 -12.40
N ARG A 298 24.37 4.76 -13.59
CA ARG A 298 23.17 5.17 -14.36
C ARG A 298 22.99 4.40 -15.67
N ASN A 299 23.83 3.42 -15.98
CA ASN A 299 23.60 2.53 -17.10
C ASN A 299 23.00 1.22 -16.61
N ILE A 300 22.26 0.55 -17.48
CA ILE A 300 21.70 -0.77 -17.24
C ILE A 300 22.35 -1.78 -18.18
N GLY A 301 22.76 -2.91 -17.64
CA GLY A 301 23.17 -4.09 -18.38
C GLY A 301 22.10 -5.15 -18.30
N VAL A 302 21.90 -5.86 -19.40
CA VAL A 302 20.95 -6.97 -19.50
C VAL A 302 21.72 -8.23 -19.85
N CYS A 303 21.57 -9.25 -19.01
CA CYS A 303 22.18 -10.54 -19.23
C CYS A 303 21.22 -11.49 -19.96
N PRO A 304 21.70 -12.39 -20.83
CA PRO A 304 20.87 -13.44 -21.44
C PRO A 304 20.13 -14.34 -20.44
N CYS A 305 20.52 -14.36 -19.16
CA CYS A 305 19.78 -15.04 -18.08
C CYS A 305 18.53 -14.25 -17.60
N GLY A 306 18.17 -13.16 -18.27
CA GLY A 306 17.09 -12.25 -17.90
C GLY A 306 17.39 -11.35 -16.71
N GLY A 307 18.64 -11.30 -16.25
CA GLY A 307 19.04 -10.44 -15.13
C GLY A 307 19.36 -9.02 -15.57
N LEU A 308 18.69 -8.03 -14.97
CA LEU A 308 19.05 -6.61 -15.08
C LEU A 308 20.05 -6.22 -13.99
N PHE A 309 21.00 -5.36 -14.32
CA PHE A 309 21.97 -4.85 -13.34
C PHE A 309 22.52 -3.48 -13.72
N CYS A 310 22.99 -2.71 -12.73
CA CYS A 310 23.63 -1.43 -13.04
C CYS A 310 25.04 -1.62 -13.62
N SER A 311 25.43 -0.79 -14.57
CA SER A 311 26.76 -0.81 -15.19
C SER A 311 27.47 0.54 -15.03
N PRO A 312 28.78 0.58 -14.75
CA PRO A 312 29.57 1.79 -14.87
C PRO A 312 29.69 2.22 -16.34
N ASP A 313 30.17 3.44 -16.57
CA ASP A 313 30.52 3.93 -17.92
C ASP A 313 31.80 3.24 -18.44
N ASN A 314 31.89 3.05 -19.76
CA ASN A 314 33.12 2.64 -20.47
C ASN A 314 33.81 1.39 -19.92
N ILE A 315 33.07 0.27 -19.87
CA ILE A 315 33.54 -1.01 -19.34
C ILE A 315 33.74 -2.04 -20.46
N GLU A 316 34.92 -2.67 -20.47
CA GLU A 316 35.27 -3.71 -21.44
C GLU A 316 34.56 -5.04 -21.17
N SER A 317 34.35 -5.39 -19.90
CA SER A 317 33.55 -6.55 -19.53
C SER A 317 32.98 -6.42 -18.13
N ILE A 318 31.73 -6.85 -17.95
CA ILE A 318 31.03 -6.86 -16.66
C ILE A 318 30.55 -8.26 -16.34
N MET A 319 30.73 -8.67 -15.08
CA MET A 319 30.20 -9.93 -14.60
C MET A 319 28.74 -9.75 -14.18
N CYS A 320 27.84 -10.57 -14.71
CA CYS A 320 26.43 -10.54 -14.34
C CYS A 320 26.27 -10.89 -12.85
N PRO A 321 25.70 -10.02 -12.01
CA PRO A 321 25.54 -10.28 -10.58
C PRO A 321 24.50 -11.38 -10.25
N LYS A 322 23.76 -11.88 -11.26
CA LYS A 322 22.76 -12.95 -11.11
C LYS A 322 23.33 -14.35 -11.40
N CYS A 323 24.13 -14.50 -12.46
CA CYS A 323 24.59 -15.81 -12.95
C CYS A 323 26.12 -15.93 -13.10
N ASP A 324 26.86 -14.89 -12.70
CA ASP A 324 28.31 -14.78 -12.80
C ASP A 324 28.90 -14.95 -14.22
N ALA A 325 28.06 -14.87 -15.27
CA ALA A 325 28.52 -14.84 -16.65
C ALA A 325 29.23 -13.52 -16.97
N TYR A 326 30.39 -13.61 -17.64
CA TYR A 326 31.10 -12.44 -18.16
C TYR A 326 30.44 -11.95 -19.45
N LEU A 327 30.04 -10.69 -19.44
CA LEU A 327 29.44 -10.00 -20.58
C LEU A 327 30.49 -9.03 -21.13
N GLY A 328 30.79 -9.13 -22.43
CA GLY A 328 31.64 -8.16 -23.12
C GLY A 328 30.94 -6.82 -23.33
N PRO A 329 31.60 -5.86 -24.03
CA PRO A 329 30.96 -4.60 -24.38
C PRO A 329 29.82 -4.91 -25.34
N GLY A 330 28.58 -4.73 -24.89
CA GLY A 330 27.42 -4.89 -25.76
C GLY A 330 27.36 -3.76 -26.79
N THR A 331 27.19 -4.11 -28.06
CA THR A 331 26.73 -3.17 -29.09
C THR A 331 25.22 -2.95 -28.89
N GLY A 332 24.82 -2.22 -27.85
CA GLY A 332 23.42 -2.08 -27.46
C GLY A 332 22.74 -0.87 -28.10
N SER A 333 22.23 -1.02 -29.32
CA SER A 333 21.29 -0.05 -29.93
C SER A 333 20.00 -0.71 -30.44
N GLU A 334 19.75 -1.97 -30.09
CA GLU A 334 18.50 -2.67 -30.44
C GLU A 334 17.57 -2.70 -29.24
N ASP A 335 16.31 -2.37 -29.48
CA ASP A 335 15.24 -2.46 -28.48
C ASP A 335 15.02 -3.92 -28.09
N PHE A 336 14.86 -4.18 -26.79
CA PHE A 336 14.58 -5.52 -26.28
C PHE A 336 13.44 -5.52 -25.27
N GLU A 337 12.88 -6.69 -25.04
CA GLU A 337 11.78 -6.91 -24.10
C GLU A 337 12.30 -7.15 -22.68
N ILE A 338 11.76 -6.41 -21.71
CA ILE A 338 12.03 -6.58 -20.29
C ILE A 338 10.75 -7.02 -19.60
N ASN A 339 10.82 -8.01 -18.71
CA ASN A 339 9.69 -8.39 -17.88
C ASN A 339 9.59 -7.45 -16.67
N PRO A 340 8.52 -6.64 -16.57
CA PRO A 340 8.32 -5.81 -15.40
C PRO A 340 7.73 -6.63 -14.24
N SER A 341 7.93 -6.15 -13.02
CA SER A 341 7.28 -6.72 -11.83
C SER A 341 5.87 -6.17 -11.68
N GLN A 342 4.96 -7.03 -11.19
CA GLN A 342 3.67 -6.59 -10.71
C GLN A 342 3.93 -5.61 -9.56
N GLY A 343 3.36 -4.42 -9.61
CA GLY A 343 3.57 -3.41 -8.57
C GLY A 343 2.37 -2.52 -8.40
#